data_AF-A0A7C4FXB1-F1
#
_entry.id   AF-A0A7C4FXB1-F1
#
_cell.length_a   1.000
_cell.length_b   1.000
_cell.length_c   1.000
_cell.angle_alpha   90.00
_cell.angle_beta   90.00
_cell.angle_gamma   90.00
#
_symmetry.space_group_name_H-M   'P 1'
#
loop_
_entity.id
_entity.type
_entity.pdbx_description
1 polymer ?
#
loop_
_entity_poly.entity_id
_entity_poly.type
_entity_poly.pdbx_seq_one_letter_code
_entity_poly.pdbx_strand_id
1 'polypeptide(L)'
;MADHKPNILIIGIDSLRADHMSCYGYERFTTPHMDLFAQGGTLFENAFSANIPTTSGYCAMLTGMDLFTSQVVALRHKGPLRPEVRTLAEILKDQGYNTTSVGFEGNPASRGFDKYINFPGWGSWNQGRSPKAQNLNDVFIPELDRLVNDEKPFFVLLRHMDPHAPYLPPAPYERMFYHGNECDPNNESMKPVMSFKP
;
A
#
# COMPACT_ATOMS: atom_id res chain seq x y z
N MET A 1 -29.67 -9.46 16.84
CA MET A 1 -28.38 -10.11 16.52
C MET A 1 -27.34 -9.42 17.39
N ALA A 2 -26.43 -10.14 18.03
CA ALA A 2 -25.34 -9.46 18.75
C ALA A 2 -24.57 -8.61 17.72
N ASP A 3 -24.34 -7.34 18.05
CA ASP A 3 -23.78 -6.32 17.17
C ASP A 3 -22.29 -6.61 16.97
N HIS A 4 -21.97 -7.57 16.10
CA HIS A 4 -20.60 -7.98 15.86
C HIS A 4 -19.89 -6.91 15.03
N LYS A 5 -18.92 -6.23 15.66
CA LYS A 5 -18.10 -5.21 15.00
C LYS A 5 -17.34 -5.84 13.84
N PRO A 6 -17.31 -5.23 12.64
CA PRO A 6 -16.60 -5.79 11.50
C PRO A 6 -15.10 -5.69 11.70
N ASN A 7 -14.37 -6.67 11.17
CA ASN A 7 -12.93 -6.58 10.96
C ASN A 7 -12.64 -5.60 9.81
N ILE A 8 -11.58 -4.81 9.94
CA ILE A 8 -11.21 -3.77 8.99
C ILE A 8 -9.81 -4.06 8.46
N LEU A 9 -9.68 -4.18 7.14
CA LEU A 9 -8.40 -4.36 6.45
C LEU A 9 -8.23 -3.23 5.43
N ILE A 10 -7.20 -2.40 5.60
CA ILE A 10 -6.79 -1.40 4.62
C ILE A 10 -5.56 -1.92 3.89
N ILE A 11 -5.66 -2.07 2.57
CA ILE A 11 -4.55 -2.43 1.68
C ILE A 11 -4.09 -1.15 0.98
N GLY A 12 -3.03 -0.54 1.50
CA GLY A 12 -2.35 0.58 0.86
C GLY A 12 -1.24 0.07 -0.07
N ILE A 13 -1.22 0.55 -1.31
CA ILE A 13 -0.26 0.12 -2.33
C ILE A 13 0.51 1.35 -2.81
N ASP A 14 1.82 1.40 -2.55
CA ASP A 14 2.66 2.55 -2.89
C ASP A 14 2.85 2.68 -4.41
N SER A 15 2.59 3.88 -4.94
CA SER A 15 2.80 4.25 -6.35
C SER A 15 1.90 3.53 -7.37
N LEU A 16 0.86 2.83 -6.91
CA LEU A 16 -0.15 2.24 -7.80
C LEU A 16 -1.01 3.33 -8.46
N ARG A 17 -1.23 3.20 -9.78
CA ARG A 17 -2.15 4.06 -10.54
C ARG A 17 -3.36 3.25 -10.98
N ALA A 18 -4.54 3.86 -10.86
CA ALA A 18 -5.79 3.25 -11.30
C ALA A 18 -5.78 2.91 -12.81
N ASP A 19 -5.17 3.75 -13.64
CA ASP A 19 -5.10 3.56 -15.10
C ASP A 19 -4.21 2.38 -15.56
N HIS A 20 -3.58 1.66 -14.63
CA HIS A 20 -2.84 0.41 -14.89
C HIS A 20 -3.48 -0.81 -14.22
N MET A 21 -4.74 -0.71 -13.80
CA MET A 21 -5.52 -1.77 -13.18
C MET A 21 -6.66 -2.20 -14.12
N SER A 22 -6.85 -3.50 -14.31
CA SER A 22 -7.85 -4.01 -15.25
C SER A 22 -9.29 -3.70 -14.82
N CYS A 23 -9.58 -3.65 -13.51
CA CYS A 23 -10.88 -3.22 -13.00
C CYS A 23 -11.23 -1.75 -13.28
N TYR A 24 -10.26 -0.92 -13.66
CA TYR A 24 -10.45 0.46 -14.09
C TYR A 24 -10.32 0.64 -15.62
N GLY A 25 -10.33 -0.46 -16.39
CA GLY A 25 -10.33 -0.43 -17.85
C GLY A 25 -8.95 -0.47 -18.51
N TYR A 26 -7.88 -0.79 -17.77
CA TYR A 26 -6.57 -1.02 -18.39
C TYR A 26 -6.60 -2.21 -19.34
N GLU A 27 -5.93 -2.09 -20.49
CA GLU A 27 -5.98 -3.09 -21.57
C GLU A 27 -5.35 -4.45 -21.18
N ARG A 28 -4.45 -4.45 -20.19
CA ARG A 28 -3.80 -5.67 -19.69
C ARG A 28 -4.46 -6.14 -18.42
N PHE A 29 -4.57 -7.46 -18.27
CA PHE A 29 -5.19 -8.09 -17.09
C PHE A 29 -4.23 -8.14 -15.89
N THR A 30 -3.94 -6.97 -15.31
CA THR A 30 -2.92 -6.77 -14.26
C THR A 30 -3.41 -7.05 -12.85
N THR A 31 -4.72 -6.99 -12.58
CA THR A 31 -5.26 -7.06 -11.21
C THR A 31 -6.38 -8.08 -11.01
N PRO A 32 -6.26 -9.33 -11.51
CA PRO A 32 -7.36 -10.32 -11.51
C PRO A 32 -8.06 -10.51 -10.16
N HIS A 33 -7.30 -10.51 -9.05
CA HIS A 33 -7.88 -10.67 -7.71
C HIS A 33 -8.61 -9.42 -7.22
N MET A 34 -8.15 -8.22 -7.57
CA MET A 34 -8.85 -6.98 -7.24
C MET A 34 -10.08 -6.80 -8.11
N ASP A 35 -10.04 -7.24 -9.37
CA ASP A 35 -11.18 -7.27 -10.27
C ASP A 35 -12.30 -8.16 -9.69
N LEU A 36 -11.94 -9.36 -9.22
CA LEU A 36 -12.88 -10.26 -8.55
C LEU A 36 -13.44 -9.63 -7.26
N PHE A 37 -12.59 -9.01 -6.45
CA PHE A 37 -13.04 -8.34 -5.22
C PHE A 37 -14.00 -7.18 -5.52
N ALA A 38 -13.72 -6.39 -6.56
CA ALA A 38 -14.56 -5.27 -6.98
C ALA A 38 -15.97 -5.71 -7.43
N GLN A 39 -16.13 -6.92 -7.99
CA GLN A 39 -17.45 -7.46 -8.37
C GLN A 39 -18.40 -7.65 -7.19
N GLY A 40 -17.87 -7.93 -6.00
CA GLY A 40 -18.65 -8.04 -4.75
C GLY A 40 -18.65 -6.77 -3.90
N GLY A 41 -17.98 -5.72 -4.36
CA GLY A 41 -17.73 -4.50 -3.59
C GLY A 41 -18.29 -3.24 -4.26
N THR A 42 -17.75 -2.10 -3.86
CA THR A 42 -18.00 -0.80 -4.51
C THR A 42 -16.69 -0.26 -5.05
N LEU A 43 -16.64 0.00 -6.36
CA LEU A 43 -15.50 0.59 -7.02
C LEU A 43 -15.72 2.11 -7.16
N PHE A 44 -14.76 2.91 -6.66
CA PHE A 44 -14.80 4.36 -6.80
C PHE A 44 -13.93 4.79 -7.98
N GLU A 45 -14.55 5.17 -9.10
CA GLU A 45 -13.84 5.65 -10.30
C GLU A 45 -13.13 6.99 -10.09
N ASN A 46 -13.57 7.75 -9.09
CA ASN A 46 -13.05 9.08 -8.75
C ASN A 46 -12.62 9.12 -7.28
N ALA A 47 -11.46 8.54 -6.99
CA ALA A 47 -10.81 8.59 -5.68
C ALA A 47 -9.45 9.29 -5.79
N PHE A 48 -9.33 10.47 -5.17
CA PHE A 48 -8.12 11.29 -5.25
C PHE A 48 -7.38 11.28 -3.93
N SER A 49 -6.05 11.15 -3.97
CA SER A 49 -5.23 11.37 -2.78
C SER A 49 -5.40 12.82 -2.35
N ALA A 50 -5.75 13.03 -1.08
CA ALA A 50 -5.89 14.38 -0.53
C ALA A 50 -4.58 15.16 -0.61
N ASN A 51 -3.43 14.48 -0.50
CA ASN A 51 -2.11 15.09 -0.44
C ASN A 51 -1.04 14.27 -1.15
N ILE A 52 0.01 14.96 -1.58
CA ILE A 52 1.29 14.40 -2.02
C ILE A 52 2.40 15.05 -1.18
N PRO A 53 3.46 14.32 -0.77
CA PRO A 53 3.85 12.96 -1.17
C PRO A 53 3.30 11.85 -0.24
N THR A 54 3.72 10.59 -0.43
CA THR A 54 3.25 9.38 0.28
C THR A 54 3.00 9.57 1.78
N THR A 55 3.98 10.10 2.52
CA THR A 55 3.86 10.30 3.98
C THR A 55 2.67 11.19 4.35
N SER A 56 2.47 12.27 3.59
CA SER A 56 1.36 13.21 3.74
C SER A 56 0.01 12.61 3.33
N GLY A 57 -0.02 11.82 2.25
CA GLY A 57 -1.22 11.11 1.80
C GLY A 57 -1.72 10.10 2.84
N TYR A 58 -0.82 9.25 3.36
CA TYR A 58 -1.14 8.33 4.44
C TYR A 58 -1.53 9.06 5.74
N CYS A 59 -0.93 10.22 6.02
CA CYS A 59 -1.31 11.01 7.19
C CYS A 59 -2.76 11.49 7.11
N ALA A 60 -3.16 12.04 5.96
CA ALA A 60 -4.56 12.43 5.74
C ALA A 60 -5.51 11.22 5.83
N MET A 61 -5.14 10.08 5.23
CA MET A 61 -5.94 8.86 5.30
C MET A 61 -6.15 8.36 6.74
N LEU A 62 -5.09 8.39 7.57
CA LEU A 62 -5.14 7.83 8.92
C LEU A 62 -5.62 8.82 9.99
N THR A 63 -5.77 10.11 9.67
CA THR A 63 -6.20 11.13 10.64
C THR A 63 -7.47 11.86 10.22
N GLY A 64 -7.85 11.79 8.94
CA GLY A 64 -8.92 12.61 8.36
C GLY A 64 -8.57 14.10 8.26
N MET A 65 -7.31 14.48 8.51
CA MET A 65 -6.87 15.88 8.55
C MET A 65 -6.13 16.30 7.29
N ASP A 66 -6.22 17.59 6.97
CA ASP A 66 -5.43 18.22 5.92
C ASP A 66 -3.96 18.45 6.36
N LEU A 67 -3.14 18.97 5.44
CA LEU A 67 -1.70 19.19 5.68
C LEU A 67 -1.42 20.29 6.70
N PHE A 68 -2.22 21.34 6.76
CA PHE A 68 -2.03 22.44 7.69
C PHE A 68 -2.40 22.00 9.11
N THR A 69 -3.47 21.20 9.23
CA THR A 69 -3.85 20.62 10.51
C THR A 69 -2.90 19.52 10.96
N SER A 70 -2.47 18.61 10.09
CA SER A 70 -1.54 17.54 10.53
C SER A 70 -0.09 18.02 10.69
N GLN A 71 0.32 19.05 9.95
CA GLN A 71 1.71 19.52 9.80
C GLN A 71 2.69 18.47 9.23
N VAL A 72 2.18 17.39 8.65
CA VAL A 72 2.98 16.36 7.99
C VAL A 72 3.05 16.66 6.49
N VAL A 73 3.94 17.59 6.12
CA VAL A 73 3.96 18.20 4.77
C VAL A 73 5.01 17.64 3.81
N ALA A 74 5.84 16.69 4.24
CA ALA A 74 6.99 16.21 3.47
C ALA A 74 7.14 14.70 3.51
N LEU A 75 7.72 14.12 2.44
CA LEU A 75 7.99 12.69 2.34
C LEU A 75 8.85 12.19 3.49
N ARG A 76 9.90 12.96 3.83
CA ARG A 76 10.83 12.68 4.92
C ARG A 76 10.57 13.59 6.11
N HIS A 77 9.31 13.68 6.54
CA HIS A 77 8.93 14.46 7.71
C HIS A 77 9.82 14.13 8.91
N LYS A 78 10.15 15.15 9.71
CA LYS A 78 10.99 15.05 10.90
C LYS A 78 10.17 15.45 12.11
N GLY A 79 10.09 14.54 13.07
CA GLY A 79 9.33 14.74 14.30
C GLY A 79 8.08 13.86 14.37
N PRO A 80 7.41 13.88 15.53
CA PRO A 80 6.18 13.12 15.74
C PRO A 80 4.98 13.82 15.09
N LEU A 81 3.88 13.08 14.94
CA LEU A 81 2.58 13.68 14.71
C LEU A 81 2.22 14.55 15.92
N ARG A 82 1.56 15.68 15.68
CA ARG A 82 0.97 16.53 16.72
C ARG A 82 0.21 15.69 17.76
N PRO A 83 0.45 15.88 19.07
CA PRO A 83 -0.14 15.03 20.11
C PRO A 83 -1.68 15.10 20.16
N GLU A 84 -2.27 16.22 19.77
CA GLU A 84 -3.71 16.45 19.73
C GLU A 84 -4.43 15.80 18.54
N VAL A 85 -3.71 15.43 17.48
CA VAL A 85 -4.30 14.80 16.29
C VAL A 85 -4.43 13.31 16.54
N ARG A 86 -5.65 12.81 16.69
CA ARG A 86 -5.91 11.37 16.86
C ARG A 86 -5.78 10.61 15.55
N THR A 87 -5.22 9.41 15.60
CA THR A 87 -5.18 8.50 14.44
C THR A 87 -6.37 7.52 14.47
N LEU A 88 -6.71 6.97 13.31
CA LEU A 88 -7.71 5.93 13.15
C LEU A 88 -7.39 4.70 14.00
N ALA A 89 -6.10 4.34 14.12
CA ALA A 89 -5.66 3.24 14.96
C ALA A 89 -5.97 3.49 16.45
N GLU A 90 -5.69 4.70 16.96
CA GLU A 90 -6.03 5.07 18.35
C GLU A 90 -7.54 5.03 18.59
N ILE A 91 -8.34 5.52 17.63
CA ILE A 91 -9.80 5.51 17.73
C ILE A 91 -10.33 4.08 17.76
N LEU A 92 -9.87 3.20 16.87
CA LEU A 92 -10.34 1.81 16.81
C LEU A 92 -9.86 0.99 18.01
N LYS A 93 -8.64 1.24 18.51
CA LYS A 93 -8.12 0.63 19.73
C LYS A 93 -9.01 0.94 20.94
N ASP A 94 -9.43 2.21 21.11
CA ASP A 94 -10.39 2.59 22.17
C ASP A 94 -11.74 1.89 22.03
N GLN A 95 -12.10 1.47 20.81
CA GLN A 95 -13.30 0.68 20.52
C GLN A 95 -13.09 -0.83 20.69
N GLY A 96 -11.95 -1.27 21.21
CA GLY A 96 -11.66 -2.67 21.53
C GLY A 96 -11.07 -3.47 20.36
N TYR A 97 -10.63 -2.80 19.29
CA TYR A 97 -9.96 -3.47 18.18
C TYR A 97 -8.53 -3.88 18.52
N ASN A 98 -8.10 -5.03 18.02
CA ASN A 98 -6.69 -5.39 17.89
C ASN A 98 -6.11 -4.68 16.66
N THR A 99 -5.08 -3.85 16.83
CA THR A 99 -4.59 -2.99 15.74
C THR A 99 -3.18 -3.37 15.28
N THR A 100 -3.02 -3.74 14.02
CA THR A 100 -1.70 -4.11 13.46
C THR A 100 -1.37 -3.31 12.19
N SER A 101 -0.16 -2.75 12.12
CA SER A 101 0.41 -2.19 10.89
C SER A 101 1.51 -3.11 10.36
N VAL A 102 1.33 -3.65 9.15
CA VAL A 102 2.38 -4.34 8.39
C VAL A 102 2.93 -3.39 7.34
N GLY A 103 4.20 -3.01 7.41
CA GLY A 103 4.73 -1.96 6.55
C GLY A 103 6.08 -1.40 6.96
N PHE A 104 6.26 -0.11 6.73
CA PHE A 104 7.51 0.61 6.97
C PHE A 104 7.37 1.61 8.11
N GLU A 105 8.42 1.76 8.89
CA GLU A 105 8.49 2.82 9.88
C GLU A 105 8.67 4.20 9.23
N GLY A 106 8.50 5.25 10.04
CA GLY A 106 8.78 6.62 9.63
C GLY A 106 7.58 7.44 9.15
N ASN A 107 6.38 6.86 9.05
CA ASN A 107 5.16 7.67 8.95
C ASN A 107 4.65 8.04 10.37
N PRO A 108 4.65 9.32 10.76
CA PRO A 108 4.20 9.74 12.08
C PRO A 108 2.72 9.44 12.34
N ALA A 109 1.89 9.33 11.30
CA ALA A 109 0.47 9.01 11.40
C ALA A 109 0.19 7.51 11.60
N SER A 110 1.22 6.65 11.50
CA SER A 110 1.11 5.26 11.95
C SER A 110 1.13 5.15 13.47
N ARG A 111 1.12 6.24 14.24
CA ARG A 111 1.00 6.18 15.71
C ARG A 111 -0.28 5.46 16.14
N GLY A 112 -0.19 4.65 17.19
CA GLY A 112 -1.35 4.08 17.89
C GLY A 112 -1.69 2.62 17.60
N PHE A 113 -1.06 1.98 16.61
CA PHE A 113 -1.19 0.53 16.43
C PHE A 113 -0.58 -0.21 17.64
N ASP A 114 -1.18 -1.34 18.01
CA ASP A 114 -0.69 -2.25 19.05
C ASP A 114 0.55 -3.01 18.59
N LYS A 115 0.58 -3.39 17.31
CA LYS A 115 1.67 -4.15 16.72
C LYS A 115 2.14 -3.53 15.40
N TYR A 116 3.47 -3.48 15.24
CA TYR A 116 4.13 -3.10 14.00
C TYR A 116 4.95 -4.28 13.50
N ILE A 117 4.72 -4.67 12.25
CA ILE A 117 5.45 -5.77 11.61
C ILE A 117 6.12 -5.20 10.37
N ASN A 118 7.45 -5.26 10.34
CA ASN A 118 8.23 -4.88 9.18
C ASN A 118 8.47 -6.09 8.27
N PHE A 119 8.75 -5.83 7.00
CA PHE A 119 9.19 -6.84 6.05
C PHE A 119 10.23 -6.24 5.08
N PRO A 120 11.02 -7.08 4.39
CA PRO A 120 11.91 -6.62 3.32
C PRO A 120 11.12 -6.11 2.10
N GLY A 121 10.68 -4.85 2.15
CA GLY A 121 9.94 -4.19 1.08
C GLY A 121 10.78 -3.42 0.07
N TRP A 122 12.11 -3.41 0.24
CA TRP A 122 13.05 -2.84 -0.72
C TRP A 122 14.01 -3.93 -1.20
N GLY A 123 14.34 -3.91 -2.49
CA GLY A 123 15.33 -4.78 -3.11
C GLY A 123 16.52 -4.01 -3.68
N SER A 124 17.51 -4.73 -4.18
CA SER A 124 18.63 -4.15 -4.92
C SER A 124 18.56 -4.53 -6.39
N TRP A 125 18.91 -3.59 -7.28
CA TRP A 125 19.09 -3.87 -8.71
C TRP A 125 20.03 -5.04 -8.96
N ASN A 126 21.07 -5.19 -8.14
CA ASN A 126 22.06 -6.27 -8.26
C ASN A 126 21.47 -7.67 -7.99
N GLN A 127 20.36 -7.75 -7.26
CA GLN A 127 19.71 -9.04 -6.99
C GLN A 127 18.85 -9.51 -8.16
N GLY A 128 18.51 -8.63 -9.11
CA GLY A 128 17.70 -8.94 -10.30
C GLY A 128 16.23 -9.29 -10.02
N ARG A 129 15.82 -9.40 -8.75
CA ARG A 129 14.45 -9.74 -8.33
C ARG A 129 14.13 -9.10 -6.97
N SER A 130 12.87 -8.72 -6.77
CA SER A 130 12.39 -8.13 -5.52
C SER A 130 10.96 -8.61 -5.23
N PRO A 131 10.78 -9.73 -4.52
CA PRO A 131 9.45 -10.31 -4.23
C PRO A 131 8.76 -9.59 -3.05
N LYS A 132 8.51 -8.28 -3.17
CA LYS A 132 8.09 -7.43 -2.04
C LYS A 132 6.70 -7.83 -1.50
N ALA A 133 5.73 -8.08 -2.38
CA ALA A 133 4.41 -8.57 -1.98
C ALA A 133 4.47 -9.94 -1.28
N GLN A 134 5.33 -10.87 -1.73
CA GLN A 134 5.51 -12.16 -1.07
C GLN A 134 6.06 -11.97 0.35
N ASN A 135 7.09 -11.14 0.50
CA ASN A 135 7.70 -10.84 1.80
C ASN A 135 6.69 -10.23 2.78
N LEU A 136 5.75 -9.40 2.30
CA LEU A 136 4.66 -8.87 3.12
C LEU A 136 3.71 -10.01 3.54
N ASN A 137 3.30 -10.86 2.60
CA ASN A 137 2.41 -11.98 2.87
C ASN A 137 3.01 -12.96 3.89
N ASP A 138 4.30 -13.26 3.79
CA ASP A 138 5.00 -14.17 4.69
C ASP A 138 4.96 -13.72 6.16
N VAL A 139 4.92 -12.40 6.40
CA VAL A 139 4.80 -11.86 7.77
C VAL A 139 3.36 -11.57 8.17
N PHE A 140 2.46 -11.31 7.21
CA PHE A 140 1.07 -10.97 7.50
C PHE A 140 0.20 -12.21 7.73
N ILE A 141 0.36 -13.29 6.95
CA ILE A 141 -0.49 -14.49 7.08
C ILE A 141 -0.45 -15.07 8.51
N PRO A 142 0.71 -15.25 9.15
CA PRO A 142 0.75 -15.74 10.54
C PRO A 142 0.09 -14.78 11.54
N GLU A 143 0.16 -13.47 11.28
CA GLU A 143 -0.52 -12.48 12.10
C GLU A 143 -2.04 -12.50 11.87
N LEU A 144 -2.49 -12.70 10.63
CA LEU A 144 -3.90 -12.88 10.32
C LEU A 144 -4.45 -14.11 11.03
N ASP A 145 -3.72 -15.23 11.00
CA ASP A 145 -4.09 -16.46 11.72
C ASP A 145 -4.23 -16.18 13.23
N ARG A 146 -3.34 -15.40 13.82
CA ARG A 146 -3.47 -14.97 15.23
C ARG A 146 -4.73 -14.12 15.44
N LEU A 147 -4.99 -13.15 14.57
CA LEU A 147 -6.09 -12.20 14.70
C LEU A 147 -7.46 -12.86 14.53
N VAL A 148 -7.62 -13.81 13.60
CA VAL A 148 -8.90 -14.52 13.40
C VAL A 148 -9.26 -15.48 14.52
N ASN A 149 -8.27 -15.87 15.35
CA ASN A 149 -8.46 -16.69 16.53
C ASN A 149 -8.60 -15.86 17.83
N ASP A 150 -8.61 -14.53 17.73
CA ASP A 150 -8.88 -13.61 18.85
C ASP A 150 -10.39 -13.30 18.92
N GLU A 151 -10.92 -13.03 20.11
CA GLU A 151 -12.34 -12.63 20.27
C GLU A 151 -12.57 -11.17 19.87
N LYS A 152 -11.51 -10.35 19.86
CA LYS A 152 -11.57 -8.94 19.48
C LYS A 152 -11.64 -8.77 17.97
N PRO A 153 -12.41 -7.79 17.45
CA PRO A 153 -12.30 -7.42 16.06
C PRO A 153 -10.92 -6.84 15.77
N PHE A 154 -10.46 -6.91 14.53
CA PHE A 154 -9.13 -6.40 14.15
C PHE A 154 -9.19 -5.25 13.15
N PHE A 155 -8.20 -4.37 13.24
CA PHE A 155 -7.90 -3.36 12.26
C PHE A 155 -6.47 -3.54 11.78
N VAL A 156 -6.31 -3.84 10.50
CA VAL A 156 -5.01 -4.05 9.88
C VAL A 156 -4.77 -3.02 8.78
N LEU A 157 -3.59 -2.40 8.81
CA LEU A 157 -3.05 -1.62 7.70
C LEU A 157 -1.90 -2.42 7.05
N LEU A 158 -2.09 -2.83 5.80
CA LEU A 158 -1.04 -3.39 4.96
C LEU A 158 -0.48 -2.32 4.04
N ARG A 159 0.85 -2.16 4.02
CA ARG A 159 1.53 -1.22 3.12
C ARG A 159 2.41 -1.98 2.13
N HIS A 160 1.87 -2.26 0.96
CA HIS A 160 2.57 -2.86 -0.16
C HIS A 160 3.52 -1.85 -0.83
N MET A 161 4.68 -2.35 -1.29
CA MET A 161 5.66 -1.57 -2.03
C MET A 161 5.69 -1.84 -3.53
N ASP A 162 5.11 -2.94 -4.01
CA ASP A 162 4.91 -3.08 -5.46
C ASP A 162 3.76 -2.14 -5.86
N PRO A 163 3.85 -1.32 -6.93
CA PRO A 163 4.86 -1.35 -7.99
C PRO A 163 6.06 -0.38 -7.83
N HIS A 164 6.34 0.21 -6.66
CA HIS A 164 7.47 1.14 -6.48
C HIS A 164 8.81 0.56 -6.95
N ALA A 165 9.73 1.41 -7.42
CA ALA A 165 11.09 1.02 -7.79
C ALA A 165 11.86 0.31 -6.63
N PRO A 166 12.81 -0.60 -6.92
CA PRO A 166 13.16 -1.10 -8.25
C PRO A 166 12.06 -2.01 -8.83
N TYR A 167 11.87 -1.93 -10.16
CA TYR A 167 10.84 -2.68 -10.90
C TYR A 167 11.34 -4.07 -11.28
N LEU A 168 11.48 -4.95 -10.29
CA LEU A 168 12.06 -6.29 -10.44
C LEU A 168 11.06 -7.36 -9.98
N PRO A 169 9.92 -7.50 -10.68
CA PRO A 169 8.91 -8.47 -10.28
C PRO A 169 9.47 -9.91 -10.39
N PRO A 170 9.14 -10.82 -9.48
CA PRO A 170 9.57 -12.21 -9.58
C PRO A 170 8.87 -12.95 -10.72
N ALA A 171 9.41 -14.09 -11.14
CA ALA A 171 8.70 -15.00 -12.05
C ALA A 171 7.32 -15.42 -11.49
N PRO A 172 6.28 -15.56 -12.33
CA PRO A 172 6.29 -15.36 -13.79
C PRO A 172 6.04 -13.90 -14.23
N TYR A 173 5.84 -12.98 -13.30
CA TYR A 173 5.37 -11.62 -13.58
C TYR A 173 6.35 -10.79 -14.41
N GLU A 174 7.66 -11.06 -14.34
CA GLU A 174 8.68 -10.44 -15.20
C GLU A 174 8.44 -10.61 -16.70
N ARG A 175 7.80 -11.70 -17.13
CA ARG A 175 7.55 -12.01 -18.56
C ARG A 175 6.08 -12.00 -18.94
N MET A 176 5.18 -11.82 -17.96
CA MET A 176 3.74 -11.97 -18.15
C MET A 176 3.18 -11.09 -19.27
N PHE A 177 3.73 -9.89 -19.45
CA PHE A 177 3.27 -8.93 -20.47
C PHE A 177 4.37 -8.52 -21.46
N TYR A 178 5.51 -9.21 -21.47
CA TYR A 178 6.61 -8.94 -22.39
C TYR A 178 7.08 -10.21 -23.08
N HIS A 179 6.86 -10.27 -24.39
CA HIS A 179 7.22 -11.40 -25.25
C HIS A 179 8.25 -11.04 -26.34
N GLY A 180 8.80 -9.82 -26.29
CA GLY A 180 9.80 -9.34 -27.25
C GLY A 180 11.23 -9.75 -26.89
N ASN A 181 12.18 -9.33 -27.73
CA ASN A 181 13.61 -9.42 -27.42
C ASN A 181 14.02 -8.21 -26.56
N GLU A 182 14.40 -8.42 -25.30
CA GLU A 182 14.82 -7.35 -24.38
C GLU A 182 16.12 -6.66 -24.80
N CYS A 183 16.93 -7.34 -25.60
CA CYS A 183 18.19 -6.85 -26.14
C CYS A 183 18.07 -6.35 -27.58
N ASP A 184 16.85 -6.12 -28.09
CA ASP A 184 16.67 -5.56 -29.43
C ASP A 184 17.25 -4.13 -29.47
N PRO A 185 18.34 -3.89 -30.23
CA PRO A 185 18.94 -2.56 -30.31
C PRO A 185 18.02 -1.53 -30.98
N ASN A 186 16.95 -1.98 -31.64
CA ASN A 186 15.93 -1.13 -32.25
C ASN A 186 14.74 -0.86 -31.31
N ASN A 187 14.75 -1.36 -30.06
CA ASN A 187 13.68 -1.06 -29.12
C ASN A 187 13.80 0.39 -28.63
N GLU A 188 12.94 1.24 -29.15
CA GLU A 188 12.91 2.68 -28.84
C GLU A 188 11.88 3.05 -27.77
N SER A 189 11.29 2.09 -27.06
CA SER A 189 10.18 2.33 -26.12
C SER A 189 10.52 3.28 -24.97
N MET A 190 11.81 3.37 -24.60
CA MET A 190 12.30 4.28 -23.56
C MET A 190 12.63 5.68 -24.08
N LYS A 191 12.66 5.92 -25.41
CA LYS A 191 12.98 7.25 -25.96
C LYS A 191 12.09 8.37 -25.42
N PRO A 192 10.74 8.22 -25.32
CA PRO A 192 9.89 9.27 -24.76
C PRO A 192 10.31 9.64 -23.33
N VAL A 193 10.56 8.64 -22.48
CA VAL A 193 11.01 8.82 -21.09
C VAL A 193 12.37 9.51 -21.04
N MET A 194 13.34 9.07 -21.86
CA MET A 194 14.69 9.63 -21.88
C MET A 194 14.77 11.02 -22.54
N SER A 195 13.80 11.34 -23.41
CA SER A 195 13.71 12.63 -24.10
C SER A 195 12.89 13.67 -23.33
N PHE A 196 12.17 13.24 -22.28
CA PHE A 196 11.37 14.12 -21.44
C PHE A 196 12.30 15.14 -20.76
N LYS A 197 12.09 16.43 -21.07
CA LYS A 197 12.73 17.53 -20.37
C LYS A 197 11.79 18.00 -19.25
N PRO A 198 12.28 18.11 -18.00
CA PRO A 198 11.48 18.50 -16.85
C PRO A 198 10.89 19.91 -16.99
#